data_AF-A0A966I3A8-F1
#
_entry.id   AF-A0A966I3A8-F1
#
_cell.length_a   1.000
_cell.length_b   1.000
_cell.length_c   1.000
_cell.angle_alpha   90.00
_cell.angle_beta   90.00
_cell.angle_gamma   90.00
#
_symmetry.space_group_name_H-M   'P 1'
#
loop_
_entity.id
_entity.type
_entity.pdbx_description
1 polymer ?
#
loop_
_entity_poly.entity_id
_entity_poly.type
_entity_poly.pdbx_seq_one_letter_code
_entity_poly.pdbx_strand_id
1 'polypeptide(L)' 'MQKNILIIGYGDIAKRLVKILDTKSINIYAISRNNSNNPNINKFNWDWLSDKKINLKAKNFDSVIIIPKPSSLDEKG' A
#
# COMPACT_ATOMS: atom_id res chain seq x y z
N MET A 1 -2.80 19.80 8.29
CA MET A 1 -3.33 19.13 7.07
C MET A 1 -2.93 17.66 7.15
N GLN A 2 -3.82 16.72 6.83
CA GLN A 2 -3.46 15.29 6.83
C GLN A 2 -2.51 14.96 5.69
N LYS A 3 -1.54 14.09 5.95
CA LYS A 3 -0.52 13.65 4.99
C LYS A 3 -0.98 12.39 4.26
N ASN A 4 -0.81 12.33 2.94
CA ASN A 4 -1.16 11.17 2.13
C ASN A 4 0.07 10.29 1.94
N ILE A 5 0.03 9.05 2.45
CA ILE A 5 1.10 8.07 2.27
C ILE A 5 0.61 6.94 1.37
N LEU A 6 1.33 6.67 0.29
CA LEU A 6 1.13 5.49 -0.56
C LEU A 6 2.06 4.37 -0.11
N ILE A 7 1.52 3.18 0.13
CA ILE A 7 2.29 1.97 0.45
C ILE A 7 2.07 0.93 -0.66
N ILE A 8 3.13 0.62 -1.41
CA ILE A 8 3.17 -0.45 -2.41
C ILE A 8 3.69 -1.72 -1.75
N GLY A 9 3.00 -2.85 -1.96
CA GLY A 9 3.35 -4.11 -1.31
C GLY A 9 2.74 -4.25 0.09
N TYR A 10 1.49 -3.81 0.26
CA TYR A 10 0.82 -3.81 1.56
C TYR A 10 0.62 -5.23 2.12
N GLY A 11 1.51 -5.63 3.03
CA GLY A 11 1.52 -6.90 3.75
C GLY A 11 1.82 -6.71 5.24
N ASP A 12 2.48 -7.67 5.89
CA ASP A 12 2.64 -7.64 7.35
C ASP A 12 3.58 -6.54 7.85
N ILE A 13 4.65 -6.23 7.10
CA ILE A 13 5.53 -5.09 7.38
C ILE A 13 4.73 -3.79 7.33
N ALA A 14 3.92 -3.60 6.28
CA ALA A 14 3.05 -2.43 6.17
C ALA A 14 2.05 -2.33 7.32
N LYS A 15 1.39 -3.44 7.70
CA LYS A 15 0.46 -3.47 8.85
C LYS A 15 1.14 -3.06 10.15
N ARG A 16 2.38 -3.51 10.38
CA ARG A 16 3.17 -3.12 11.57
C ARG A 16 3.51 -1.63 11.55
N LEU A 17 3.91 -1.11 10.38
CA LEU A 17 4.15 0.32 10.18
C LEU A 17 2.90 1.15 10.46
N VAL A 18 1.74 0.77 9.92
CA VAL A 18 0.47 1.49 10.14
C VAL A 18 0.10 1.58 11.62
N LYS A 19 0.42 0.55 12.42
CA LYS A 19 0.14 0.53 13.87
C LYS A 19 0.98 1.53 14.66
N ILE A 20 2.16 1.90 14.18
CA ILE A 20 3.06 2.86 14.85
C ILE A 20 2.91 4.28 14.32
N LEU A 21 2.30 4.45 13.14
CA LEU A 21 1.98 5.76 12.58
C LEU A 21 0.78 6.38 13.29
N ASP A 22 0.82 7.70 13.50
CA ASP A 22 -0.36 8.45 13.95
C ASP A 22 -1.39 8.53 12.82
N THR A 23 -2.32 7.58 12.82
CA THR A 23 -3.38 7.49 11.80
C THR A 23 -4.39 8.64 11.85
N LYS A 24 -4.37 9.50 12.88
CA LYS A 24 -5.22 10.71 12.93
C LYS A 24 -4.71 11.81 11.99
N SER A 25 -3.39 11.87 11.79
CA SER A 25 -2.74 12.86 10.93
C SER A 25 -2.37 12.34 9.54
N ILE A 26 -2.59 11.05 9.28
CA ILE A 26 -2.14 10.37 8.06
C ILE A 26 -3.29 9.61 7.37
N ASN A 27 -3.44 9.86 6.07
CA ASN A 27 -4.26 9.06 5.17
C ASN A 27 -3.40 7.99 4.49
N ILE A 28 -3.74 6.73 4.73
CA ILE A 28 -3.02 5.59 4.16
C ILE A 28 -3.72 5.10 2.91
N TYR A 29 -2.93 5.00 1.84
CA TYR A 29 -3.30 4.37 0.58
C TYR A 29 -2.47 3.12 0.38
N ALA A 30 -3.13 1.97 0.25
CA ALA A 30 -2.47 0.66 0.21
C ALA A 30 -2.67 -0.02 -1.14
N ILE A 31 -1.58 -0.49 -1.74
CA ILE A 31 -1.60 -1.32 -2.93
C ILE A 31 -1.24 -2.75 -2.55
N SER A 32 -2.15 -3.69 -2.84
CA SER A 32 -1.88 -5.13 -2.78
C SER A 32 -2.88 -5.94 -3.61
N ARG A 33 -2.51 -7.18 -3.95
CA ARG A 33 -3.29 -8.10 -4.80
C ARG A 33 -4.60 -8.60 -4.18
N ASN A 34 -4.66 -8.71 -2.85
CA ASN A 34 -5.79 -9.33 -2.15
C ASN A 34 -6.63 -8.27 -1.48
N ASN A 35 -7.94 -8.47 -1.34
CA ASN A 35 -8.78 -7.55 -0.55
C ASN A 35 -8.38 -7.56 0.94
N SER A 36 -8.57 -6.43 1.63
CA SER A 36 -8.46 -6.37 3.09
C SER A 36 -9.61 -5.54 3.65
N ASN A 37 -10.19 -5.98 4.77
CA ASN A 37 -11.39 -5.39 5.35
C ASN A 37 -11.08 -4.26 6.36
N ASN A 38 -9.95 -3.54 6.23
CA ASN A 38 -9.66 -2.44 7.16
C ASN A 38 -10.32 -1.14 6.66
N PRO A 39 -11.34 -0.61 7.37
CA PRO A 39 -12.08 0.57 6.93
C PRO A 39 -11.22 1.86 6.95
N ASN A 40 -10.11 1.88 7.69
CA ASN A 40 -9.24 3.06 7.83
C ASN A 40 -8.16 3.13 6.74
N ILE A 41 -8.23 2.28 5.71
CA ILE A 41 -7.22 2.19 4.66
C ILE A 41 -7.88 2.31 3.29
N ASN A 42 -7.40 3.27 2.51
CA ASN A 42 -7.83 3.45 1.12
C ASN A 42 -7.10 2.44 0.25
N LYS A 43 -7.78 1.38 -0.17
CA LYS A 43 -7.12 0.28 -0.89
C LYS A 43 -7.28 0.37 -2.40
N PHE A 44 -6.19 0.11 -3.09
CA PHE A 44 -6.14 -0.17 -4.52
C PHE A 44 -5.75 -1.63 -4.74
N ASN A 45 -6.63 -2.41 -5.35
CA ASN A 45 -6.26 -3.76 -5.76
C ASN A 45 -5.46 -3.68 -7.06
N TRP A 46 -4.18 -4.01 -7.00
CA TRP A 46 -3.29 -4.00 -8.15
C TRP A 46 -2.14 -4.97 -7.94
N ASP A 47 -1.81 -5.69 -9.01
CA ASP A 47 -0.64 -6.52 -9.10
C ASP A 47 0.48 -5.74 -9.80
N TRP A 48 1.59 -5.55 -9.09
CA TRP A 48 2.76 -4.86 -9.61
C TRP A 48 3.48 -5.60 -10.73
N LEU A 49 3.20 -6.89 -10.93
CA LEU A 49 3.67 -7.68 -12.07
C LEU A 49 2.72 -7.59 -13.26
N SER A 50 1.57 -6.92 -13.12
CA SER A 50 0.65 -6.77 -14.24
C SER A 50 1.08 -5.64 -15.16
N ASP A 51 0.88 -5.82 -16.47
CA ASP A 51 1.06 -4.76 -17.46
C ASP A 51 -0.01 -3.65 -17.36
N LYS A 52 -0.95 -3.77 -16.43
CA LYS A 52 -2.04 -2.81 -16.25
C LYS A 52 -1.51 -1.60 -15.49
N LYS A 53 -1.79 -0.39 -16.00
CA LYS A 53 -1.53 0.85 -15.24
C LYS A 53 -2.49 0.93 -14.05
N ILE A 54 -1.96 1.27 -12.88
CA ILE A 54 -2.78 1.60 -11.72
C ILE A 54 -3.34 3.03 -11.86
N ASN A 55 -4.64 3.20 -11.62
CA ASN A 55 -5.25 4.51 -11.53
C ASN A 55 -5.37 4.95 -10.06
N LEU A 56 -4.49 5.86 -9.65
CA LEU A 56 -4.48 6.44 -8.29
C LEU A 56 -5.46 7.60 -8.12
N LYS A 57 -6.37 7.82 -9.07
CA LYS A 57 -7.42 8.85 -9.05
C LYS A 57 -6.88 10.28 -8.87
N ALA A 58 -5.75 10.59 -9.52
CA ALA A 58 -5.08 11.90 -9.46
C ALA A 58 -4.80 12.42 -8.04
N LYS A 59 -4.48 11.53 -7.09
CA LYS A 59 -4.12 11.95 -5.73
C LYS A 59 -2.64 12.35 -5.63
N ASN A 60 -2.38 13.42 -4.90
CA ASN A 60 -1.03 13.79 -4.48
C ASN A 60 -0.63 13.01 -3.23
N PHE A 61 0.59 12.47 -3.24
CA PHE A 61 1.17 11.74 -2.12
C PHE A 61 2.35 12.52 -1.56
N ASP A 62 2.35 12.74 -0.24
CA ASP A 62 3.47 13.37 0.47
C ASP A 62 4.65 12.38 0.61
N SER A 63 4.37 11.07 0.59
CA SER A 63 5.38 10.02 0.67
C SER A 63 4.91 8.74 -0.02
N VAL A 64 5.87 8.03 -0.61
CA VAL A 64 5.68 6.70 -1.19
C VAL A 64 6.62 5.72 -0.50
N ILE A 65 6.07 4.63 0.00
CA ILE A 65 6.80 3.54 0.65
C ILE A 65 6.65 2.31 -0.23
N ILE A 66 7.78 1.74 -0.64
CA ILE A 66 7.82 0.53 -1.46
C ILE A 66 8.37 -0.60 -0.61
N ILE A 67 7.54 -1.61 -0.38
CA ILE A 67 7.94 -2.86 0.26
C ILE A 67 7.93 -3.92 -0.85
N PRO A 68 9.08 -4.20 -1.49
CA PRO A 68 9.14 -5.20 -2.54
C PRO A 68 8.67 -6.53 -1.97
N LYS A 69 7.77 -7.19 -2.70
CA LYS A 69 7.21 -8.47 -2.31
C LYS A 69 7.71 -9.52 -3.28
N PRO A 70 8.20 -10.67 -2.78
CA PRO A 70 8.48 -11.81 -3.64
C PRO A 70 7.20 -12.19 -4.44
N SER A 71 7.37 -12.50 -5.72
CA SER A 71 6.34 -12.99 -6.65
C SER A 71 5.72 -14.32 -6.21
N SER A 72 6.53 -15.17 -5.58
CA SER A 72 6.36 -16.53 -5.11
C SER A 72 6.95 -16.69 -3.68
N LEU A 73 7.06 -17.92 -3.19
CA LEU A 73 7.67 -18.25 -1.89
C LEU A 73 8.95 -19.07 -2.05
N ASP A 74 9.48 -19.16 -3.27
CA ASP A 74 10.71 -19.90 -3.57
C ASP A 74 11.95 -18.99 -3.58
N GLU A 75 13.12 -19.58 -3.80
CA GLU A 75 14.41 -18.89 -3.80
C GLU A 75 14.54 -17.85 -4.93
N LYS A 76 13.73 -17.96 -5.99
CA LYS A 76 13.76 -17.05 -7.14
C LYS A 76 12.90 -15.82 -6.90
N GLY A 77 12.11 -15.84 -5.84
CA GLY A 77 11.26 -14.73 -5.48
C GLY A 77 9.86 -14.91 -5.97
#